data_AF-A0A654U218-F1
#
_entry.id   AF-A0A654U218-F1
#
_cell.length_a   1.000
_cell.length_b   1.000
_cell.length_c   1.000
_cell.angle_alpha   90.00
_cell.angle_beta   90.00
_cell.angle_gamma   90.00
#
_symmetry.space_group_name_H-M   'P 1'
#
loop_
_entity.id
_entity.type
_entity.pdbx_description
1 polymer ?
#
loop_
_entity_poly.entity_id
_entity_poly.type
_entity_poly.pdbx_seq_one_letter_code
_entity_poly.pdbx_strand_id
1 'polypeptide(L)'
;MAKHLPEDRYLDDMGRVDRRKLEREPEIRCALKHPPKSPNAEWYLYTKDWLALLRQFAPDRVGALEVLGRFESRVRNTAAHEIVSISEDRITKDGGLLPEQLLKILARETGADLTLYDRLNDEIIRQIDMAPLG
;
A
#
# COMPACT_ATOMS: atom_id res chain seq x y z
N MET A 1 -0.81 14.72 25.03
CA MET A 1 -2.18 14.35 24.65
C MET A 1 -2.34 14.56 23.16
N ALA A 2 -2.49 13.49 22.38
CA ALA A 2 -2.82 13.62 20.96
C ALA A 2 -4.26 14.12 20.86
N LYS A 3 -4.46 15.38 20.43
CA LYS A 3 -5.79 15.89 20.08
C LYS A 3 -6.31 15.01 18.94
N HIS A 4 -7.31 14.16 19.21
CA HIS A 4 -8.03 13.47 18.15
C HIS A 4 -8.63 14.55 17.24
N LEU A 5 -8.10 14.61 16.02
CA LEU A 5 -8.66 15.45 14.98
C LEU A 5 -9.97 14.78 14.52
N PRO A 6 -11.03 15.56 14.22
CA PRO A 6 -12.25 15.01 13.64
C PRO A 6 -11.91 14.21 12.37
N GLU A 7 -12.46 13.00 12.24
CA GLU A 7 -12.16 12.05 11.14
C GLU A 7 -12.41 12.66 9.75
N ASP A 8 -13.31 13.62 9.67
CA ASP A 8 -13.77 14.38 8.52
C ASP A 8 -12.89 15.60 8.17
N ARG A 9 -11.92 15.98 9.02
CA ARG A 9 -11.06 17.16 8.81
C ARG A 9 -10.32 17.11 7.47
N TYR A 10 -9.99 15.91 7.00
CA TYR A 10 -9.16 15.70 5.81
C TYR A 10 -9.87 14.97 4.68
N LEU A 11 -11.17 14.69 4.80
CA LEU A 11 -11.93 13.97 3.78
C LEU A 11 -12.75 14.93 2.92
N ASP A 12 -12.93 14.64 1.64
CA ASP A 12 -13.90 15.27 0.76
C ASP A 12 -15.32 14.71 1.01
N ASP A 13 -16.31 15.24 0.29
CA ASP A 13 -17.71 14.83 0.42
C ASP A 13 -17.96 13.37 0.01
N MET A 14 -16.98 12.72 -0.63
CA MET A 14 -16.99 11.31 -1.04
C MET A 14 -16.20 10.41 -0.07
N GLY A 15 -15.72 10.95 1.06
CA GLY A 15 -14.93 10.21 2.04
C GLY A 15 -13.49 9.92 1.60
N ARG A 16 -12.98 10.58 0.56
CA ARG A 16 -11.60 10.43 0.10
C ARG A 16 -10.74 11.51 0.71
N VAL A 17 -9.44 11.23 0.86
CA VAL A 17 -8.52 12.22 1.44
C VAL A 17 -8.35 13.42 0.50
N ASP A 18 -8.73 14.60 0.98
CA ASP A 18 -8.60 15.89 0.30
C ASP A 18 -7.23 16.52 0.62
N ARG A 19 -6.34 16.47 -0.37
CA ARG A 19 -5.00 17.05 -0.27
C ARG A 19 -5.02 18.55 0.01
N ARG A 20 -6.02 19.32 -0.45
CA ARG A 20 -6.10 20.76 -0.17
C ARG A 20 -6.39 21.02 1.30
N LYS A 21 -7.23 20.20 1.93
CA LYS A 21 -7.49 20.29 3.37
C LYS A 21 -6.24 19.93 4.18
N LEU A 22 -5.49 18.93 3.73
CA LEU A 22 -4.21 18.53 4.34
C LEU A 22 -3.12 19.60 4.24
N GLU A 23 -2.94 20.21 3.06
CA GLU A 23 -1.91 21.23 2.81
C GLU A 23 -2.21 22.58 3.50
N ARG A 24 -3.37 22.74 4.15
CA ARG A 24 -3.61 23.85 5.09
C ARG A 24 -2.66 23.79 6.28
N GLU A 25 -2.22 22.60 6.67
CA GLU A 25 -1.21 22.42 7.71
C GLU A 25 0.20 22.69 7.13
N PRO A 26 0.95 23.68 7.66
CA PRO A 26 2.27 24.02 7.13
C PRO A 26 3.25 22.86 7.13
N GLU A 27 3.19 22.00 8.15
CA GLU A 27 4.06 20.85 8.31
C GLU A 27 3.80 19.78 7.24
N ILE A 28 2.53 19.51 6.94
CA ILE A 28 2.12 18.54 5.91
C ILE A 28 2.50 19.05 4.52
N ARG A 29 2.26 20.33 4.26
CA ARG A 29 2.66 20.98 3.00
C ARG A 29 4.18 20.94 2.79
N CYS A 30 4.97 21.08 3.85
CA CYS A 30 6.42 20.93 3.80
C CYS A 30 6.85 19.49 3.44
N ALA A 31 6.13 18.50 3.97
CA ALA A 31 6.35 17.08 3.65
C ALA A 31 6.07 16.77 2.17
N LEU A 32 4.98 17.33 1.65
CA LEU A 32 4.45 17.07 0.31
C LEU A 32 5.11 17.98 -0.76
N LYS A 33 6.45 17.91 -0.85
CA LYS A 33 7.36 18.76 -1.65
C LYS A 33 7.04 18.95 -3.15
N HIS A 34 6.05 18.24 -3.70
CA HIS A 34 5.68 18.33 -5.11
C HIS A 34 4.24 18.81 -5.26
N PRO A 35 3.99 20.00 -5.83
CA PRO A 35 2.64 20.39 -6.22
C PRO A 35 2.09 19.41 -7.27
N PRO A 36 0.76 19.23 -7.38
CA PRO A 36 0.19 18.41 -8.43
C PRO A 36 0.65 18.89 -9.79
N LYS A 37 0.96 17.95 -10.69
CA LYS A 37 1.56 18.22 -12.00
C LYS A 37 0.63 19.00 -12.96
N SER A 38 -0.65 19.18 -12.61
CA SER A 38 -1.63 19.93 -13.41
C SER A 38 -2.69 20.56 -12.50
N PRO A 39 -3.19 21.77 -12.84
CA PRO A 39 -4.33 22.37 -12.14
C PRO A 39 -5.60 21.52 -12.18
N ASN A 40 -5.71 20.61 -13.16
CA ASN A 40 -6.81 19.66 -13.33
C ASN A 40 -6.45 18.23 -12.92
N ALA A 41 -5.22 17.97 -12.47
CA ALA A 41 -4.93 16.69 -11.84
C ALA A 41 -5.76 16.66 -10.56
N GLU A 42 -6.70 15.71 -10.49
CA GLU A 42 -7.39 15.39 -9.26
C GLU A 42 -6.34 15.30 -8.15
N TRP A 43 -6.57 16.03 -7.06
CA TRP A 43 -5.60 16.29 -6.00
C TRP A 43 -5.41 15.04 -5.12
N TYR A 44 -5.16 13.90 -5.75
CA TYR A 44 -4.95 12.61 -5.10
C TYR A 44 -3.58 12.55 -4.46
N LEU A 45 -3.52 11.81 -3.35
CA LEU A 45 -2.27 11.36 -2.75
C LEU A 45 -1.92 9.98 -3.31
N TYR A 46 -0.72 9.87 -3.85
CA TYR A 46 -0.18 8.59 -4.31
C TYR A 46 0.67 7.96 -3.20
N THR A 47 1.05 6.69 -3.37
CA THR A 47 1.90 5.95 -2.41
C THR A 47 3.13 6.73 -1.97
N LYS A 48 3.80 7.43 -2.90
CA LYS A 48 4.97 8.29 -2.60
C LYS A 48 4.65 9.45 -1.65
N ASP A 49 3.45 10.03 -1.74
CA ASP A 49 3.01 11.15 -0.93
C ASP A 49 2.74 10.66 0.50
N TRP A 50 2.07 9.52 0.63
CA TRP A 50 1.85 8.84 1.91
C TRP A 50 3.15 8.46 2.60
N LEU A 51 4.13 7.95 1.86
CA LEU A 51 5.46 7.66 2.40
C LEU A 51 6.18 8.93 2.86
N ALA A 52 6.06 10.05 2.14
CA ALA A 52 6.63 11.32 2.57
C ALA A 52 6.04 11.79 3.91
N LEU A 53 4.73 11.63 4.11
CA LEU A 53 4.06 11.92 5.38
C LEU A 53 4.53 10.98 6.49
N LEU A 54 4.62 9.68 6.23
CA LEU A 54 5.09 8.71 7.21
C LEU A 54 6.53 8.99 7.64
N ARG A 55 7.43 9.34 6.70
CA ARG A 55 8.81 9.73 7.06
C ARG A 55 8.87 10.91 8.02
N GLN A 56 7.94 11.85 7.90
CA GLN A 56 7.94 13.06 8.72
C GLN A 56 7.25 12.85 10.07
N PHE A 57 6.11 12.16 10.10
CA PHE A 57 5.25 12.08 11.28
C PHE A 57 5.30 10.74 12.02
N ALA A 58 5.81 9.68 11.38
CA ALA A 58 5.97 8.34 11.96
C ALA A 58 7.24 7.63 11.43
N PRO A 59 8.43 8.24 11.61
CA PRO A 59 9.68 7.74 11.02
C PRO A 59 10.06 6.32 11.48
N ASP A 60 9.64 5.93 12.68
CA ASP A 60 9.81 4.59 13.25
C ASP A 60 8.97 3.52 12.54
N ARG A 61 7.88 3.92 11.86
CA ARG A 61 6.94 3.01 11.18
C ARG A 61 7.14 2.91 9.68
N VAL A 62 7.98 3.75 9.08
CA VAL A 62 8.07 3.85 7.62
C VAL A 62 8.96 2.78 6.97
N GLY A 63 9.89 2.17 7.73
CA GLY A 63 10.97 1.36 7.18
C GLY A 63 10.52 0.20 6.26
N ALA A 64 9.53 -0.59 6.68
CA ALA A 64 9.02 -1.68 5.87
C ALA A 64 8.20 -1.19 4.65
N LEU A 65 7.46 -0.09 4.85
CA LEU A 65 6.62 0.53 3.82
C LEU A 65 7.46 1.21 2.72
N GLU A 66 8.67 1.70 3.02
CA GLU A 66 9.63 2.19 2.02
C GLU A 66 9.96 1.12 0.97
N VAL A 67 10.09 -0.13 1.41
CA VAL A 67 10.41 -1.23 0.52
C VAL A 67 9.26 -1.46 -0.46
N LEU A 68 8.01 -1.46 0.04
CA LEU A 68 6.81 -1.53 -0.80
C LEU A 68 6.70 -0.33 -1.74
N GLY A 69 7.06 0.88 -1.30
CA GLY A 69 7.08 2.08 -2.13
C GLY A 69 8.07 1.99 -3.30
N ARG A 70 9.27 1.45 -3.07
CA ARG A 70 10.25 1.23 -4.14
C ARG A 70 9.77 0.19 -5.14
N PHE A 71 9.19 -0.91 -4.66
CA PHE A 71 8.58 -1.92 -5.51
C PHE A 71 7.43 -1.32 -6.35
N GLU A 72 6.55 -0.52 -5.75
CA GLU A 72 5.46 0.15 -6.45
C GLU A 72 5.98 1.00 -7.61
N SER A 73 6.95 1.87 -7.32
CA SER A 73 7.49 2.80 -8.32
C SER A 73 8.29 2.14 -9.43
N ARG A 74 9.04 1.06 -9.15
CA ARG A 74 10.01 0.47 -10.10
C ARG A 74 9.52 -0.76 -10.83
N VAL A 75 8.61 -1.51 -10.21
CA VAL A 75 8.12 -2.78 -10.75
C VAL A 75 6.66 -2.63 -11.14
N ARG A 76 5.79 -2.34 -10.17
CA ARG A 76 4.34 -2.29 -10.41
C ARG A 76 3.97 -1.21 -11.41
N ASN A 77 4.51 0.00 -11.26
CA ASN A 77 4.14 1.13 -12.13
C ASN A 77 4.53 0.87 -13.59
N THR A 78 5.74 0.36 -13.84
CA THR A 78 6.17 -0.06 -15.17
C THR A 78 5.30 -1.19 -15.71
N ALA A 79 5.04 -2.23 -14.91
CA ALA A 79 4.19 -3.35 -15.31
C ALA A 79 2.74 -2.94 -15.65
N ALA A 80 2.22 -1.90 -15.00
CA ALA A 80 0.87 -1.40 -15.21
C ALA A 80 0.72 -0.53 -16.47
N HIS A 81 1.82 0.02 -17.00
CA HIS A 81 1.80 0.96 -18.12
C HIS A 81 2.49 0.45 -19.38
N GLU A 82 3.35 -0.56 -19.28
CA GLU A 82 4.15 -1.09 -20.38
C GLU A 82 3.93 -2.60 -20.54
N ILE A 83 4.09 -3.11 -21.77
CA ILE A 83 4.09 -4.55 -22.02
C ILE A 83 5.48 -5.08 -21.67
N VAL A 84 5.59 -5.68 -20.49
CA VAL A 84 6.86 -6.18 -19.95
C VAL A 84 6.69 -7.59 -19.37
N SER A 85 7.72 -8.42 -19.52
CA SER A 85 7.77 -9.70 -18.79
C SER A 85 8.03 -9.45 -17.31
N ILE A 86 7.22 -10.09 -16.47
CA ILE A 86 7.34 -10.08 -15.01
C ILE A 86 7.83 -11.45 -14.57
N SER A 87 9.04 -11.49 -14.02
CA SER A 87 9.67 -12.68 -13.45
C SER A 87 10.19 -12.37 -12.04
N GLU A 88 10.43 -13.42 -11.25
CA GLU A 88 11.04 -13.30 -9.92
C GLU A 88 12.39 -12.57 -9.98
N ASP A 89 13.25 -12.91 -10.94
CA ASP A 89 14.54 -12.25 -11.15
C ASP A 89 14.38 -10.75 -11.36
N ARG A 90 13.39 -10.34 -12.17
CA ARG A 90 13.12 -8.92 -12.44
C ARG A 90 12.58 -8.20 -11.21
N ILE A 91 11.62 -8.81 -10.53
CA ILE A 91 11.04 -8.27 -9.29
C ILE A 91 12.14 -8.06 -8.25
N THR A 92 13.02 -9.06 -8.09
CA THR A 92 14.10 -9.02 -7.11
C THR A 92 15.17 -8.00 -7.51
N LYS A 93 15.52 -7.92 -8.80
CA LYS A 93 16.48 -6.94 -9.32
C LYS A 93 16.01 -5.50 -9.14
N ASP A 94 14.76 -5.21 -9.51
CA ASP A 94 14.25 -3.85 -9.59
C ASP A 94 13.58 -3.40 -8.26
N GLY A 95 12.93 -4.33 -7.57
CA GLY A 95 12.24 -4.15 -6.28
C GLY A 95 13.07 -4.47 -5.04
N GLY A 96 14.17 -5.20 -5.18
CA GLY A 96 15.17 -5.44 -4.13
C GLY A 96 14.83 -6.55 -3.12
N LEU A 97 13.68 -7.20 -3.24
CA LEU A 97 13.25 -8.33 -2.42
C LEU A 97 12.51 -9.37 -3.27
N LEU A 98 12.48 -10.61 -2.78
CA LEU A 98 11.65 -11.67 -3.34
C LEU A 98 10.15 -11.37 -3.16
N PRO A 99 9.27 -11.83 -4.06
CA PRO A 99 7.82 -11.67 -3.95
C PRO A 99 7.25 -12.10 -2.60
N GLU A 100 7.71 -13.22 -2.05
CA GLU A 100 7.26 -13.77 -0.77
C GLU A 100 7.63 -12.86 0.40
N GLN A 101 8.78 -12.18 0.32
CA GLN A 101 9.21 -11.23 1.34
C GLN A 101 8.36 -9.96 1.28
N LEU A 102 8.02 -9.48 0.08
CA LEU A 102 7.09 -8.36 -0.11
C LEU A 102 5.69 -8.69 0.45
N LEU A 103 5.20 -9.91 0.19
CA LEU A 103 3.93 -10.40 0.71
C LEU A 103 3.92 -10.45 2.25
N LYS A 104 4.99 -10.97 2.86
CA LYS A 104 5.13 -11.00 4.34
C LYS A 104 5.11 -9.60 4.96
N ILE A 105 5.78 -8.63 4.32
CA ILE A 105 5.72 -7.22 4.75
C ILE A 105 4.28 -6.71 4.66
N LEU A 106 3.62 -6.89 3.52
CA LEU A 106 2.25 -6.41 3.32
C LEU A 106 1.28 -7.04 4.33
N ALA A 107 1.40 -8.34 4.59
CA ALA A 107 0.57 -9.04 5.55
C ALA A 107 0.79 -8.54 6.98
N ARG A 108 2.04 -8.29 7.38
CA ARG A 108 2.36 -7.71 8.69
C ARG A 108 1.76 -6.32 8.86
N GLU A 109 1.85 -5.47 7.85
CA GLU A 109 1.38 -4.08 7.93
C GLU A 109 -0.16 -3.97 7.84
N THR A 110 -0.82 -4.92 7.18
CA THR A 110 -2.29 -4.95 7.04
C THR A 110 -2.99 -5.87 8.05
N GLY A 111 -2.25 -6.72 8.75
CA GLY A 111 -2.81 -7.79 9.58
C GLY A 111 -3.48 -8.91 8.76
N ALA A 112 -3.16 -9.03 7.46
CA ALA A 112 -3.76 -10.03 6.60
C ALA A 112 -3.32 -11.45 6.98
N ASP A 113 -4.29 -12.36 7.00
CA ASP A 113 -4.06 -13.78 7.22
C ASP A 113 -3.68 -14.47 5.90
N LEU A 114 -2.41 -14.88 5.78
CA LEU A 114 -1.91 -15.56 4.60
C LEU A 114 -2.28 -17.06 4.53
N THR A 115 -2.91 -17.62 5.57
CA THR A 115 -3.25 -19.04 5.68
C THR A 115 -4.71 -19.35 5.32
N LEU A 116 -5.49 -18.34 4.95
CA LEU A 116 -6.93 -18.50 4.70
C LEU A 116 -7.21 -19.56 3.62
N TYR A 117 -6.50 -19.50 2.49
CA TYR A 117 -6.72 -20.45 1.39
C TYR A 117 -6.27 -21.86 1.75
N ASP A 118 -5.18 -22.01 2.50
CA ASP A 118 -4.72 -23.33 2.98
C ASP A 118 -5.79 -23.98 3.85
N ARG A 119 -6.34 -23.24 4.83
CA ARG A 119 -7.41 -23.75 5.70
C ARG A 119 -8.70 -24.08 4.94
N LEU A 120 -9.05 -23.27 3.92
CA LEU A 120 -10.20 -23.56 3.06
C LEU A 120 -9.97 -24.83 2.24
N ASN A 121 -8.78 -25.02 1.70
CA ASN A 121 -8.43 -26.22 0.96
C ASN A 121 -8.45 -27.47 1.85
N ASP A 122 -7.88 -27.38 3.06
CA ASP A 122 -7.92 -28.47 4.04
C ASP A 122 -9.36 -28.87 4.38
N GLU A 123 -10.25 -27.88 4.56
CA GLU A 123 -11.66 -28.12 4.83
C GLU A 123 -12.39 -28.75 3.63
N ILE A 124 -12.13 -28.28 2.41
CA ILE A 124 -12.69 -28.88 1.19
C ILE A 124 -12.27 -30.35 1.07
N ILE A 125 -10.98 -30.64 1.24
CA ILE A 125 -10.44 -32.01 1.19
C ILE A 125 -11.10 -32.89 2.26
N ARG A 126 -11.19 -32.39 3.50
CA ARG A 126 -11.84 -33.12 4.60
C ARG A 126 -13.29 -33.47 4.29
N GLN A 127 -14.04 -32.56 3.68
CA GLN A 127 -15.44 -32.79 3.30
C GLN A 127 -15.57 -33.83 2.19
N ILE A 128 -14.64 -33.84 1.23
CA ILE A 128 -14.60 -34.86 0.16
C ILE A 128 -14.28 -36.23 0.76
N ASP A 129 -13.26 -36.34 1.60
CA ASP A 129 -12.82 -37.60 2.20
C ASP A 129 -13.88 -38.21 3.14
N MET A 130 -14.71 -37.36 3.76
CA MET A 130 -15.80 -37.79 4.63
C MET A 130 -17.12 -38.06 3.88
N ALA A 131 -17.19 -37.76 2.58
CA ALA A 131 -18.39 -38.01 1.81
C ALA A 131 -18.58 -39.54 1.66
N PRO A 132 -19.79 -40.09 1.94
CA PRO A 132 -20.04 -41.50 1.71
C PRO A 132 -19.87 -41.81 0.23
N LEU A 133 -18.96 -42.73 -0.09
CA LEU A 133 -18.82 -43.28 -1.43
C LEU A 133 -20.15 -43.95 -1.78
N GLY A 134 -20.82 -43.43 -2.82
CA GLY A 134 -22.03 -44.01 -3.38
C GLY A 134 -21.78 -45.36 -4.05
#